data_AF-A0A1X4G6I6-F1
#
_entry.id   AF-A0A1X4G6I6-F1
#
_cell.length_a   1.000
_cell.length_b   1.000
_cell.length_c   1.000
_cell.angle_alpha   90.00
_cell.angle_beta   90.00
_cell.angle_gamma   90.00
#
_symmetry.space_group_name_H-M   'P 1'
#
loop_
_entity.id
_entity.type
_entity.pdbx_description
1 polymer ?
#
loop_
_entity_poly.entity_id
_entity_poly.type
_entity_poly.pdbx_seq_one_letter_code
_entity_poly.pdbx_strand_id
1 'polypeptide(L)'
;MSSTESAFGGMFRQLIELGVIEINTEPLDARIERRLKQFWENTSCPRCGHQSIMTWEKHDRVRCRNCEFKPVYTHGTPFHEKHLSCGEVLLAFTLYADTLLSINQIAPLLGRAYKTVHTAIREVEAAVQR
;
A
#
# COMPACT_ATOMS: atom_id res chain seq x y z
N MET A 1 -19.82 -30.13 28.53
CA MET A 1 -18.65 -29.66 27.77
C MET A 1 -19.07 -28.39 27.06
N SER A 2 -18.53 -27.25 27.49
CA SER A 2 -18.90 -25.93 26.96
C SER A 2 -18.17 -25.71 25.63
N SER A 3 -18.91 -25.72 24.52
CA SER A 3 -18.41 -25.27 23.22
C SER A 3 -18.23 -23.76 23.26
N THR A 4 -17.02 -23.31 23.56
CA THR A 4 -16.54 -21.97 23.23
C THR A 4 -16.37 -21.87 21.72
N GLU A 5 -17.48 -21.78 20.99
CA GLU A 5 -17.42 -21.22 19.64
C GLU A 5 -17.18 -19.72 19.80
N SER A 6 -15.99 -19.26 19.41
CA SER A 6 -15.72 -17.84 19.34
C SER A 6 -16.77 -17.19 18.44
N ALA A 7 -17.53 -16.24 18.97
CA ALA A 7 -18.54 -15.46 18.24
C ALA A 7 -17.99 -14.78 16.96
N PHE A 8 -16.68 -14.75 16.81
CA PHE A 8 -15.96 -14.42 15.58
C PHE A 8 -15.63 -15.69 14.79
N GLY A 9 -16.56 -16.24 13.99
CA GLY A 9 -16.25 -17.41 13.17
C GLY A 9 -17.37 -17.96 12.29
N GLY A 10 -18.54 -18.27 12.84
CA GLY A 10 -19.60 -18.97 12.12
C GLY A 10 -20.28 -18.13 11.02
N MET A 11 -20.82 -16.97 11.41
CA MET A 11 -21.56 -16.09 10.48
C MET A 11 -20.65 -15.51 9.38
N PHE A 12 -19.41 -15.15 9.71
CA PHE A 12 -18.47 -14.62 8.73
C PHE A 12 -18.08 -15.68 7.69
N ARG A 13 -17.87 -16.94 8.13
CA ARG A 13 -17.62 -18.06 7.22
C ARG A 13 -18.79 -18.34 6.28
N GLN A 14 -20.02 -18.29 6.80
CA GLN A 14 -21.23 -18.44 5.97
C GLN A 14 -21.36 -17.33 4.91
N LEU A 15 -21.01 -16.09 5.24
CA LEU A 15 -21.06 -14.99 4.27
C LEU A 15 -20.01 -15.13 3.15
N ILE A 16 -18.85 -15.75 3.45
CA ILE A 16 -17.84 -16.09 2.44
C ILE A 16 -18.33 -17.24 1.55
N GLU A 17 -18.89 -18.30 2.15
CA GLU A 17 -19.41 -19.47 1.42
C GLU A 17 -20.60 -19.13 0.52
N LEU A 18 -21.45 -18.17 0.94
CA LEU A 18 -22.57 -17.67 0.16
C LEU A 18 -22.15 -16.68 -0.94
N GLY A 19 -20.85 -16.37 -1.09
CA GLY A 19 -20.35 -15.40 -2.06
C GLY A 19 -20.76 -13.95 -1.79
N VAL A 20 -21.27 -13.66 -0.59
CA VAL A 20 -21.68 -12.32 -0.16
C VAL A 20 -20.44 -11.47 0.18
N ILE A 21 -19.35 -12.12 0.62
CA ILE A 21 -18.07 -11.49 0.93
C ILE A 21 -16.94 -12.21 0.19
N GLU A 22 -16.22 -11.50 -0.67
CA GLU A 22 -15.00 -12.00 -1.31
C GLU A 22 -13.79 -11.63 -0.45
N ILE A 23 -13.11 -12.63 0.13
CA ILE A 23 -11.82 -12.42 0.79
C ILE A 23 -10.75 -12.33 -0.30
N ASN A 24 -10.32 -11.11 -0.60
CA ASN A 24 -9.15 -10.90 -1.44
C ASN A 24 -7.89 -11.32 -0.65
N THR A 25 -7.32 -12.47 -1.00
CA THR A 25 -6.07 -13.01 -0.43
C THR A 25 -4.81 -12.42 -1.08
N GLU A 26 -4.96 -11.52 -2.05
CA GLU A 26 -3.85 -10.80 -2.65
C GLU A 26 -3.06 -10.05 -1.55
N PRO A 27 -1.73 -10.22 -1.48
CA PRO A 27 -0.90 -9.43 -0.59
C PRO A 27 -1.12 -7.94 -0.84
N LEU A 28 -1.24 -7.16 0.24
CA LEU A 28 -1.49 -5.72 0.14
C LEU A 28 -0.45 -5.00 -0.73
N ASP A 29 0.81 -5.44 -0.66
CA ASP A 29 1.90 -4.98 -1.52
C ASP A 29 1.61 -5.14 -3.01
N ALA A 30 1.15 -6.33 -3.43
CA ALA A 30 0.85 -6.62 -4.83
C ALA A 30 -0.31 -5.76 -5.35
N ARG A 31 -1.33 -5.56 -4.51
CA ARG A 31 -2.48 -4.70 -4.82
C ARG A 31 -2.06 -3.23 -5.01
N ILE A 32 -1.19 -2.72 -4.13
CA ILE A 32 -0.68 -1.35 -4.23
C ILE A 32 0.22 -1.20 -5.45
N GLU A 33 1.13 -2.13 -5.70
CA GLU A 33 2.01 -2.14 -6.86
C GLU A 33 1.22 -2.06 -8.18
N ARG A 34 0.22 -2.92 -8.33
CA ARG A 34 -0.66 -2.92 -9.50
C ARG A 34 -1.37 -1.58 -9.69
N ARG A 35 -1.89 -0.99 -8.61
CA ARG A 35 -2.59 0.29 -8.67
C ARG A 35 -1.65 1.45 -9.02
N LEU A 36 -0.43 1.46 -8.50
CA LEU A 36 0.59 2.45 -8.84
C LEU A 36 1.04 2.33 -10.30
N LYS A 37 1.22 1.10 -10.80
CA LYS A 37 1.53 0.88 -12.23
C LYS A 37 0.41 1.35 -13.15
N GLN A 38 -0.84 1.01 -12.82
CA GLN A 38 -2.01 1.53 -13.56
C GLN A 38 -2.06 3.06 -13.54
N PHE A 39 -1.73 3.70 -12.42
CA PHE A 39 -1.64 5.16 -12.36
C PHE A 39 -0.58 5.72 -13.32
N TRP A 40 0.62 5.11 -13.36
CA TRP A 40 1.70 5.51 -14.27
C TRP A 40 1.32 5.42 -15.75
N GLU A 41 0.58 4.39 -16.15
CA GLU A 41 0.10 4.23 -17.54
C GLU A 41 -0.86 5.34 -17.97
N ASN A 42 -1.56 5.94 -17.01
CA ASN A 42 -2.52 7.00 -17.22
C ASN A 42 -1.97 8.40 -16.92
N THR A 43 -0.68 8.52 -16.60
CA THR A 43 -0.05 9.79 -16.18
C THR A 43 1.00 10.24 -17.20
N SER A 44 1.09 11.56 -17.40
CA SER A 44 2.16 12.17 -18.20
C SER A 44 3.53 12.03 -17.53
N CYS A 45 4.57 11.78 -18.32
CA CYS A 45 5.93 11.72 -17.81
C CYS A 45 6.31 13.04 -17.11
N PRO A 46 6.77 13.02 -15.84
CA PRO A 46 7.09 14.24 -15.11
C PRO A 46 8.30 14.98 -15.70
N ARG A 47 9.11 14.33 -16.54
CA ARG A 47 10.29 14.92 -17.17
C ARG A 47 10.00 15.58 -18.52
N CYS A 48 9.13 15.00 -19.34
CA CYS A 48 8.90 15.47 -20.72
C CYS A 48 7.42 15.69 -21.09
N GLY A 49 6.48 15.52 -20.14
CA GLY A 49 5.06 15.77 -20.33
C GLY A 49 4.30 14.75 -21.20
N HIS A 50 4.99 13.80 -21.84
CA HIS A 50 4.36 12.83 -22.75
C HIS A 50 3.73 11.66 -21.98
N GLN A 51 2.53 11.25 -22.40
CA GLN A 51 1.82 10.09 -21.87
C GLN A 51 2.22 8.80 -22.62
N SER A 52 3.50 8.44 -22.49
CA SER A 52 4.08 7.26 -23.14
C SER A 52 4.86 6.39 -22.15
N ILE A 53 4.29 6.19 -20.97
CA ILE A 53 4.87 5.38 -19.90
C ILE A 53 4.54 3.90 -20.13
N MET A 54 5.55 3.05 -20.01
CA MET A 54 5.41 1.60 -19.93
C MET A 54 5.62 1.11 -18.51
N THR A 55 4.81 0.12 -18.14
CA THR A 55 5.01 -0.68 -16.93
C THR A 55 5.16 -2.15 -17.33
N TRP A 56 5.63 -2.96 -16.38
CA TRP A 56 5.71 -4.41 -16.52
C TRP A 56 5.35 -5.06 -15.19
N GLU A 57 4.68 -6.21 -15.21
CA GLU A 57 4.26 -6.90 -13.99
C GLU A 57 5.42 -7.22 -13.04
N LYS A 58 6.56 -7.70 -13.57
CA LYS A 58 7.69 -8.19 -12.76
C LYS A 58 8.80 -7.17 -12.53
N HIS A 59 8.61 -5.92 -12.92
CA HIS A 59 9.62 -4.88 -12.75
C HIS A 59 9.17 -3.80 -11.76
N ASP A 60 10.12 -3.39 -10.92
CA ASP A 60 10.00 -2.30 -9.94
C ASP A 60 10.03 -0.91 -10.59
N ARG A 61 10.28 -0.84 -11.90
CA ARG A 61 10.49 0.39 -12.65
C ARG A 61 9.50 0.56 -13.79
N VAL A 62 9.19 1.82 -14.06
CA VAL A 62 8.47 2.25 -15.24
C VAL A 62 9.43 2.93 -16.20
N ARG A 63 9.04 3.11 -17.47
CA ARG A 63 9.88 3.76 -18.49
C ARG A 63 9.05 4.69 -19.36
N CYS A 64 9.48 5.93 -19.51
CA CYS A 64 8.97 6.80 -20.57
C CYS A 64 9.62 6.42 -21.91
N ARG A 65 8.81 6.10 -22.93
CA ARG A 65 9.29 5.81 -24.29
C ARG A 65 9.85 7.01 -25.03
N ASN A 66 9.54 8.24 -24.58
CA ASN A 66 9.98 9.46 -25.26
C ASN A 66 11.35 9.95 -24.76
N CYS A 67 11.52 10.08 -23.44
CA CYS A 67 12.74 10.67 -22.85
C CYS A 67 13.59 9.68 -22.05
N GLU A 68 13.26 8.39 -22.12
CA GLU A 68 14.00 7.30 -21.44
C GLU A 68 14.07 7.41 -19.91
N PHE A 69 13.24 8.27 -19.30
CA PHE A 69 13.13 8.38 -17.86
C PHE A 69 12.63 7.06 -17.26
N LYS A 70 13.40 6.48 -16.32
CA LYS A 70 13.19 5.13 -15.77
C LYS A 70 13.13 5.09 -14.22
N PRO A 71 12.15 5.76 -13.60
CA PRO A 71 12.01 5.75 -12.14
C PRO A 71 11.45 4.42 -11.65
N VAL A 72 11.55 4.18 -10.34
CA VAL A 72 10.76 3.13 -9.68
C VAL A 72 9.28 3.51 -9.70
N TYR A 73 8.36 2.53 -9.70
CA TYR A 73 6.92 2.80 -9.80
C TYR A 73 6.38 3.58 -8.59
N THR A 74 7.10 3.59 -7.47
CA THR A 74 6.75 4.38 -6.27
C THR A 74 7.23 5.83 -6.33
N HIS A 75 7.97 6.23 -7.37
CA HIS A 75 8.56 7.56 -7.45
C HIS A 75 7.49 8.67 -7.41
N GLY A 76 7.72 9.68 -6.55
CA GLY A 76 6.79 10.78 -6.35
C GLY A 76 5.59 10.45 -5.45
N THR A 77 5.55 9.24 -4.87
CA THR A 77 4.47 8.80 -3.97
C THR A 77 5.00 8.56 -2.55
N PRO A 78 4.13 8.52 -1.53
CA PRO A 78 4.53 8.14 -0.17
C PRO A 78 5.08 6.72 -0.03
N PHE A 79 4.93 5.88 -1.05
CA PHE A 79 5.48 4.53 -1.07
C PHE A 79 6.96 4.48 -1.50
N HIS A 80 7.61 5.64 -1.71
CA HIS A 80 8.99 5.73 -2.18
C HIS A 80 10.05 5.44 -1.09
N GLU A 81 9.64 4.99 0.10
CA GLU A 81 10.53 4.61 1.18
C GLU A 81 11.01 3.15 1.05
N LYS A 82 12.31 2.89 1.25
CA LYS A 82 12.90 1.54 1.12
C LYS A 82 12.86 0.71 2.41
N HIS A 83 12.51 1.33 3.53
CA HIS A 83 12.56 0.71 4.85
C HIS A 83 11.24 0.02 5.25
N LEU A 84 10.17 0.29 4.51
CA LEU A 84 8.87 -0.33 4.63
C LEU A 84 8.41 -0.82 3.26
N SER A 85 7.68 -1.93 3.23
CA SER A 85 6.91 -2.31 2.04
C SER A 85 5.74 -1.34 1.81
N CYS A 86 5.17 -1.34 0.61
CA CYS A 86 4.03 -0.49 0.29
C CYS A 86 2.84 -0.75 1.22
N GLY A 87 2.62 -2.02 1.56
CA GLY A 87 1.60 -2.49 2.48
C GLY A 87 1.90 -2.05 3.92
N GLU A 88 3.15 -2.11 4.36
CA GLU A 88 3.54 -1.59 5.68
C GLU A 88 3.31 -0.07 5.80
N VAL A 89 3.59 0.70 4.74
CA VAL A 89 3.30 2.15 4.70
C VAL A 89 1.80 2.41 4.86
N LEU A 90 0.97 1.73 4.07
CA LEU A 90 -0.48 1.89 4.13
C LEU A 90 -1.04 1.44 5.49
N LEU A 91 -0.58 0.30 6.00
CA LEU A 91 -1.02 -0.24 7.29
C LEU A 91 -0.62 0.67 8.45
N ALA A 92 0.62 1.17 8.47
CA ALA A 92 1.07 2.13 9.47
C ALA A 92 0.18 3.38 9.50
N PHE A 93 -0.14 3.93 8.34
CA PHE A 93 -1.00 5.10 8.23
C PHE A 93 -2.45 4.80 8.65
N THR A 94 -3.04 3.69 8.21
CA THR A 94 -4.40 3.29 8.63
C THR A 94 -4.49 3.07 10.13
N LEU A 95 -3.51 2.39 10.74
CA LEU A 95 -3.48 2.22 12.20
C LEU A 95 -3.40 3.57 12.91
N TYR A 96 -2.53 4.47 12.45
CA TYR A 96 -2.42 5.81 13.02
C TYR A 96 -3.72 6.62 12.90
N ALA A 97 -4.34 6.62 11.72
CA ALA A 97 -5.52 7.42 11.43
C ALA A 97 -6.82 6.88 12.07
N ASP A 98 -7.01 5.55 12.08
CA ASP A 98 -8.30 4.96 12.46
C ASP A 98 -8.35 4.40 13.88
N THR A 99 -7.21 4.07 14.50
CA THR A 99 -7.18 3.31 15.77
C THR A 99 -6.71 4.11 16.99
N LEU A 100 -6.43 5.41 16.84
CA LEU A 100 -5.83 6.28 17.86
C LEU A 100 -4.51 5.75 18.46
N LEU A 101 -3.90 4.73 17.84
CA LEU A 101 -2.63 4.17 18.28
C LEU A 101 -1.51 5.18 18.05
N SER A 102 -0.69 5.38 19.08
CA SER A 102 0.54 6.16 18.95
C SER A 102 1.59 5.42 18.11
N ILE A 103 2.53 6.16 17.52
CA ILE A 103 3.65 5.56 16.76
C ILE A 103 4.46 4.58 17.62
N ASN A 104 4.57 4.83 18.93
CA ASN A 104 5.22 3.91 19.89
C ASN A 104 4.50 2.57 20.02
N GLN A 105 3.19 2.51 19.76
CA GLN A 105 2.41 1.27 19.75
C GLN A 105 2.42 0.61 18.38
N ILE A 106 2.44 1.39 17.29
CA ILE A 106 2.47 0.87 15.92
C ILE A 106 3.82 0.24 15.57
N ALA A 107 4.93 0.87 15.97
CA ALA A 107 6.27 0.40 15.63
C ALA A 107 6.57 -1.05 16.08
N PRO A 108 6.26 -1.46 17.33
CA PRO A 108 6.37 -2.85 17.75
C PRO A 108 5.46 -3.82 16.99
N LEU A 109 4.24 -3.41 16.62
CA LEU A 109 3.31 -4.26 15.85
C LEU A 109 3.86 -4.62 14.47
N LEU A 110 4.61 -3.71 13.85
CA LEU A 110 5.26 -3.93 12.56
C LEU A 110 6.68 -4.51 12.68
N GLY A 111 7.23 -4.61 13.90
CA GLY A 111 8.63 -5.00 14.11
C GLY A 111 9.62 -3.98 13.54
N ARG A 112 9.27 -2.68 13.50
CA ARG A 112 10.05 -1.60 12.89
C ARG A 112 10.51 -0.57 13.93
N ALA A 113 11.51 0.22 13.58
CA ALA A 113 11.96 1.32 14.42
C ALA A 113 10.96 2.48 14.40
N TYR A 114 10.80 3.18 15.54
CA TYR A 114 9.93 4.35 15.67
C TYR A 114 10.13 5.36 14.53
N LYS A 115 11.39 5.71 14.23
CA LYS A 115 11.70 6.73 13.21
C LYS A 115 11.22 6.32 11.82
N THR A 116 11.31 5.04 11.48
CA THR A 116 10.83 4.51 10.19
C THR A 116 9.32 4.68 10.06
N VAL A 117 8.55 4.27 11.09
CA VAL A 117 7.09 4.40 11.09
C VAL A 117 6.65 5.87 11.12
N HIS A 118 7.33 6.69 11.92
CA HIS A 118 7.09 8.13 12.00
C HIS A 118 7.27 8.81 10.63
N THR A 119 8.40 8.57 9.95
CA THR A 119 8.67 9.17 8.63
C THR A 119 7.60 8.77 7.62
N ALA A 120 7.28 7.48 7.53
CA ALA A 120 6.27 6.98 6.60
C ALA A 120 4.90 7.65 6.81
N ILE A 121 4.42 7.76 8.06
CA ILE A 121 3.16 8.43 8.38
C ILE A 121 3.20 9.89 7.92
N ARG A 122 4.28 10.62 8.24
CA ARG A 122 4.43 12.04 7.86
C ARG A 122 4.45 12.24 6.34
N GLU A 123 5.08 11.34 5.60
CA GLU A 123 5.10 11.41 4.12
C GLU A 123 3.72 11.17 3.52
N VAL A 124 2.94 10.21 4.08
CA VAL A 124 1.56 9.98 3.66
C VAL A 124 0.67 11.17 3.99
N GLU A 125 0.74 11.71 5.21
CA GLU A 125 0.01 12.93 5.60
C GLU A 125 0.31 14.10 4.64
N ALA A 126 1.59 14.33 4.36
CA ALA A 126 2.03 15.40 3.46
C ALA A 126 1.60 15.19 2.01
N ALA A 127 1.29 13.97 1.57
CA ALA A 127 0.76 13.69 0.24
C ALA A 127 -0.76 13.78 0.17
N VAL A 128 -1.47 13.45 1.26
CA VAL A 128 -2.94 13.58 1.35
C VAL A 128 -3.36 15.06 1.41
N GLN A 129 -2.50 15.93 1.95
CA GLN A 129 -2.77 17.38 2.06
C GLN A 129 -2.41 18.19 0.80
N ARG A 130 -2.03 17.55 -0.32
CA ARG A 130 -1.71 18.23 -1.59
C ARG A 130 -2.92 18.32 -2.50
#